data_AF-A0A932KAH4-F1
#
_entry.id   AF-A0A932KAH4-F1
#
_cell.length_a   1.000
_cell.length_b   1.000
_cell.length_c   1.000
_cell.angle_alpha   90.00
_cell.angle_beta   90.00
_cell.angle_gamma   90.00
#
_symmetry.space_group_name_H-M   'P 1'
#
loop_
_entity.id
_entity.type
_entity.pdbx_description
1 polymer ?
#
loop_
_entity_poly.entity_id
_entity_poly.type
_entity_poly.pdbx_seq_one_letter_code
_entity_poly.pdbx_strand_id
1 'polypeptide(L)' 'VPLIASRAVDPYITETYPWERAPEAHRRLEGRQTQGKLALLHTN' A
#
# COMPACT_ATOMS: atom_id res chain seq x y z
N VAL A 1 9.58 -22.03 -7.01
CA VAL A 1 9.93 -20.69 -6.48
C VAL A 1 8.63 -19.94 -6.19
N PRO A 2 8.48 -19.23 -5.05
CA PRO A 2 7.31 -18.40 -4.79
C PRO A 2 7.11 -17.34 -5.89
N LEU A 3 5.85 -17.08 -6.27
CA LEU A 3 5.53 -16.26 -7.46
C LEU A 3 6.12 -14.84 -7.43
N ILE A 4 6.03 -14.16 -6.29
CA ILE A 4 6.62 -12.82 -6.10
C ILE A 4 8.15 -12.87 -6.22
N ALA A 5 8.80 -13.84 -5.56
CA ALA A 5 10.25 -14.00 -5.63
C ALA A 5 10.75 -14.33 -7.04
N SER A 6 9.92 -15.03 -7.83
CA SER A 6 10.19 -15.31 -9.25
C SER A 6 9.87 -14.17 -10.20
N ARG A 7 9.33 -13.03 -9.72
CA ARG A 7 8.82 -11.91 -10.53
C ARG A 7 7.67 -12.26 -11.48
N ALA A 8 7.07 -13.43 -11.34
CA ALA A 8 5.86 -13.81 -12.08
C ALA A 8 4.63 -12.99 -11.67
N VAL A 9 4.67 -12.38 -10.47
CA VAL A 9 3.62 -11.48 -9.95
C VAL A 9 4.30 -10.26 -9.32
N ASP A 10 3.86 -9.06 -9.71
CA ASP A 10 4.28 -7.80 -9.12
C ASP A 10 3.20 -7.27 -8.14
N PRO A 11 3.47 -7.25 -6.82
CA PRO A 11 2.58 -6.61 -5.85
C PRO A 11 2.77 -5.09 -5.87
N TYR A 12 2.28 -4.43 -6.92
CA TYR A 12 2.39 -2.99 -7.08
C TYR A 12 1.67 -2.23 -5.94
N ILE A 13 2.40 -1.28 -5.34
CA ILE A 13 1.87 -0.32 -4.37
C ILE A 13 1.48 0.94 -5.13
N THR A 14 0.22 1.34 -5.00
CA THR A 14 -0.35 2.44 -5.77
C THR A 14 -0.12 3.80 -5.10
N GLU A 15 -0.10 3.83 -3.76
CA GLU A 15 0.14 5.05 -3.01
C GLU A 15 0.78 4.72 -1.65
N THR A 16 1.64 5.62 -1.18
CA THR A 16 2.38 5.47 0.08
C THR A 16 2.05 6.63 1.02
N TYR A 17 1.84 6.33 2.29
CA TYR A 17 1.59 7.32 3.33
C TYR A 17 2.64 7.19 4.43
N PRO A 18 3.13 8.30 5.01
CA PRO A 18 3.92 8.23 6.23
C PRO A 18 3.04 7.70 7.38
N TRP A 19 3.65 7.04 8.36
CA TRP A 19 2.96 6.38 9.46
C TRP A 19 1.97 7.29 10.20
N GLU A 20 2.33 8.56 10.39
CA GLU A 20 1.51 9.59 11.05
C GLU A 20 0.20 9.87 10.30
N ARG A 21 0.16 9.55 9.00
CA ARG A 21 -1.02 9.70 8.13
C ARG A 21 -1.80 8.40 7.93
N ALA A 22 -1.53 7.35 8.71
CA ALA A 22 -2.33 6.12 8.67
C ALA A 22 -3.85 6.38 8.81
N PRO A 23 -4.33 7.30 9.68
CA PRO A 23 -5.77 7.61 9.75
C PRO A 23 -6.34 8.25 8.47
N GLU A 24 -5.53 8.98 7.71
CA GLU A 24 -5.94 9.55 6.41
C GLU A 24 -6.02 8.46 5.35
N ALA A 25 -5.00 7.61 5.25
CA ALA A 25 -4.98 6.47 4.34
C ALA A 25 -6.20 5.56 4.56
N HIS A 26 -6.55 5.32 5.83
CA HIS A 26 -7.72 4.54 6.20
C HIS A 26 -9.03 5.17 5.71
N ARG A 27 -9.26 6.46 5.99
CA ARG A 27 -10.47 7.18 5.55
C ARG A 27 -10.64 7.15 4.02
N ARG A 28 -9.55 7.31 3.26
CA ARG A 28 -9.58 7.26 1.79
C ARG A 28 -9.90 5.85 1.27
N LEU A 29 -9.37 4.82 1.94
CA LEU A 29 -9.69 3.42 1.64
C LEU A 29 -11.17 3.10 1.89
N GLU A 30 -11.72 3.50 3.04
CA GLU A 30 -13.14 3.34 3.38
C GLU A 30 -14.05 4.06 2.39
N GLY A 31 -13.66 5.27 1.98
CA GLY A 31 -14.36 6.07 0.98
C GLY A 31 -14.25 5.54 -0.46
N ARG A 32 -13.54 4.42 -0.69
CA ARG A 32 -13.25 3.86 -2.03
C ARG A 32 -12.57 4.88 -2.96
N GLN A 33 -11.76 5.77 -2.39
CA GLN A 33 -11.05 6.84 -3.13
C GLN A 33 -9.64 6.41 -3.56
N THR A 34 -9.26 5.17 -3.27
CA THR A 34 -7.96 4.60 -3.61
C THR A 34 -8.15 3.37 -4.48
N GLN A 35 -7.16 3.07 -5.30
CA GLN A 35 -7.10 1.86 -6.11
C GLN A 35 -5.90 1.02 -5.69
N GLY A 36 -6.03 -0.30 -5.77
CA GLY A 36 -4.92 -1.20 -5.46
C GLY A 36 -4.52 -1.20 -3.98
N LYS A 37 -3.23 -1.36 -3.74
CA LYS A 37 -2.65 -1.51 -2.40
C LYS A 37 -2.02 -0.20 -1.94
N LEU A 38 -2.24 0.13 -0.68
CA LEU A 38 -1.61 1.25 0.02
C LEU A 38 -0.50 0.72 0.92
N ALA A 39 0.58 1.49 1.08
CA ALA A 39 1.63 1.18 2.06
C ALA A 39 1.80 2.31 3.08
N LEU A 40 2.08 1.92 4.33
CA LEU A 40 2.51 2.84 5.38
C LEU A 40 4.04 2.79 5.48
N LEU A 41 4.67 3.96 5.42
CA LEU A 41 6.11 4.12 5.57
C LEU A 41 6.40 4.40 7.04
N HIS A 42 7.14 3.48 7.66
CA HIS A 42 7.68 3.65 9.00
C HIS A 42 9.17 3.98 8.88
N THR A 43 9.56 5.20 9.22
CA THR A 43 10.98 5.55 9.39
C THR A 43 11.47 4.96 10.70
N ASN A 44 12.49 4.10 10.62
CA ASN A 44 13.26 3.64 11.78
C ASN A 44 14.19 4.73 12.29
#